data_AF-A0AAJ2D2E8-F1
#
_entry.id   AF-A0AAJ2D2E8-F1
#
_cell.length_a   1.000
_cell.length_b   1.000
_cell.length_c   1.000
_cell.angle_alpha   90.00
_cell.angle_beta   90.00
_cell.angle_gamma   90.00
#
_symmetry.space_group_name_H-M   'P 1'
#
loop_
_entity.id
_entity.type
_entity.pdbx_description
1 polymer ?
#
loop_
_entity_poly.entity_id
_entity_poly.type
_entity_poly.pdbx_seq_one_letter_code
_entity_poly.pdbx_strand_id
1 'polypeptide(L)'
;MSSQIPFTVDHVGSFLRPETIKKARKKVQAGALSQAELRLIEDEEIKALVAKQKAGGLRGITDGEFRRGFWHIDFLEGLNGVTGYIPETGYNQTFHGKAAPAYNIRVVDKISFPAQHPFLEDFSFLKEVVEVGDGTVAKATIPSPTMILRQEILSNDGTSRIQTIYPEIGDFYKDLAQTYKDAIAAFYERGCRYLQFDDTNWAFLADQTKQEELRAKGIQPEEIAQVCTTIINEALAGKPEDLTVTTHICRGNHASSWLFSGGYEPIAKELFATNYDGFFLEYDSDRAGDFSPLRHWQNNGSKVVLGLVTSKFPELEETEQVKARIEEAQQFVPLENLSISPQCGFASTEEGNRLTEKEQWRKVQLLQEIAREVW
;
A
#
# COMPACT_ATOMS: atom_id res chain seq x y z
N MET A 1 26.45 -4.64 -0.59
CA MET A 1 25.14 -4.12 -1.05
C MET A 1 24.73 -3.00 -0.12
N SER A 2 24.35 -1.86 -0.67
CA SER A 2 23.94 -0.66 0.09
C SER A 2 22.87 -1.01 1.13
N SER A 3 23.03 -0.51 2.35
CA SER A 3 22.11 -0.66 3.48
C SER A 3 20.89 0.28 3.41
N GLN A 4 20.54 0.77 2.23
CA GLN A 4 19.49 1.76 2.05
C GLN A 4 18.15 1.14 1.64
N ILE A 5 17.11 1.62 2.30
CA ILE A 5 15.69 1.32 2.06
C ILE A 5 15.19 2.23 0.92
N PRO A 6 14.31 1.76 0.01
CA PRO A 6 13.91 0.37 -0.24
C PRO A 6 15.10 -0.55 -0.54
N PHE A 7 15.01 -1.81 -0.16
CA PHE A 7 16.06 -2.79 -0.42
C PHE A 7 16.04 -3.26 -1.89
N THR A 8 17.17 -3.75 -2.42
CA THR A 8 17.27 -4.23 -3.80
C THR A 8 16.17 -5.24 -4.16
N VAL A 9 15.94 -6.22 -3.28
CA VAL A 9 14.75 -7.06 -3.31
C VAL A 9 13.86 -6.62 -2.15
N ASP A 10 12.66 -6.16 -2.48
CA ASP A 10 11.67 -5.71 -1.51
C ASP A 10 10.30 -6.32 -1.86
N HIS A 11 9.31 -6.06 -1.01
CA HIS A 11 7.94 -6.52 -1.23
C HIS A 11 6.94 -5.50 -0.71
N VAL A 12 5.73 -5.51 -1.26
CA VAL A 12 4.74 -4.49 -0.96
C VAL A 12 4.30 -4.50 0.50
N GLY A 13 3.85 -5.63 1.03
CA GLY A 13 3.23 -5.62 2.36
C GLY A 13 2.68 -6.97 2.77
N SER A 14 1.52 -7.29 2.21
CA SER A 14 0.73 -8.47 2.55
C SER A 14 1.31 -9.79 2.06
N PHE A 15 1.07 -10.83 2.88
CA PHE A 15 1.35 -12.23 2.58
C PHE A 15 0.07 -13.06 2.67
N LEU A 16 0.04 -14.23 2.03
CA LEU A 16 -1.10 -15.14 2.10
C LEU A 16 -1.42 -15.50 3.56
N ARG A 17 -2.66 -15.23 3.95
CA ARG A 17 -3.13 -15.45 5.32
C ARG A 17 -3.22 -16.96 5.61
N PRO A 18 -2.57 -17.46 6.68
CA PRO A 18 -2.61 -18.86 7.07
C PRO A 18 -4.04 -19.34 7.37
N GLU A 19 -4.30 -20.61 7.08
CA GLU A 19 -5.59 -21.24 7.43
C GLU A 19 -5.88 -21.22 8.93
N THR A 20 -4.84 -21.16 9.78
CA THR A 20 -4.98 -21.00 11.23
C THR A 20 -5.72 -19.71 11.58
N ILE A 21 -5.30 -18.57 11.02
CA ILE A 21 -5.94 -17.27 11.26
C ILE A 21 -7.38 -17.26 10.73
N LYS A 22 -7.60 -17.74 9.50
CA LYS A 22 -8.94 -17.81 8.91
C LYS A 22 -9.91 -18.64 9.76
N LYS A 23 -9.46 -19.78 10.29
CA LYS A 23 -10.25 -20.62 11.20
C LYS A 23 -10.49 -19.92 12.55
N ALA A 24 -9.49 -19.24 13.09
CA ALA A 24 -9.61 -18.50 14.35
C ALA A 24 -10.64 -17.36 14.23
N ARG A 25 -10.60 -16.58 13.16
CA ARG A 25 -11.58 -15.51 12.87
C ARG A 25 -13.01 -16.04 12.78
N LYS A 26 -13.22 -17.17 12.08
CA LYS A 26 -14.54 -17.84 12.04
C LYS A 26 -15.02 -18.27 13.44
N LYS A 27 -14.11 -18.73 14.31
CA LYS A 27 -14.46 -19.08 15.70
C LYS A 27 -14.81 -17.84 16.53
N VAL A 28 -14.11 -16.71 16.33
CA VAL A 28 -14.48 -15.44 16.97
C VAL A 28 -15.86 -14.98 16.52
N GLN A 29 -16.14 -15.00 15.22
CA GLN A 29 -17.47 -14.67 14.67
C GLN A 29 -18.57 -15.57 15.23
N ALA A 30 -18.27 -16.84 15.51
CA ALA A 30 -19.18 -17.79 16.13
C ALA A 30 -19.25 -17.72 17.67
N GLY A 31 -18.51 -16.81 18.32
CA GLY A 31 -18.43 -16.69 19.78
C GLY A 31 -17.69 -17.84 20.49
N ALA A 32 -16.98 -18.69 19.73
CA ALA A 32 -16.24 -19.85 20.24
C ALA A 32 -14.78 -19.53 20.60
N LEU A 33 -14.34 -18.29 20.36
CA LEU A 33 -13.00 -17.78 20.64
C LEU A 33 -13.10 -16.27 20.92
N SER A 34 -12.35 -15.74 21.87
CA SER A 34 -12.32 -14.31 22.20
C SER A 34 -11.37 -13.54 21.28
N GLN A 35 -11.54 -12.22 21.17
CA GLN A 35 -10.61 -11.37 20.42
C GLN A 35 -9.16 -11.47 20.95
N ALA A 36 -9.00 -11.62 22.27
CA ALA A 36 -7.67 -11.80 22.88
C ALA A 36 -7.02 -13.13 22.50
N GLU A 37 -7.79 -14.22 22.40
CA GLU A 37 -7.28 -15.51 21.92
C GLU A 37 -6.94 -15.46 20.42
N LEU A 38 -7.70 -14.72 19.60
CA LEU A 38 -7.37 -14.52 18.19
C LEU A 38 -6.05 -13.77 18.06
N ARG A 39 -5.86 -12.71 18.87
CA ARG A 39 -4.63 -11.94 18.90
C ARG A 39 -3.40 -12.83 19.14
N LEU A 40 -3.46 -13.73 20.12
CA LEU A 40 -2.36 -14.67 20.40
C LEU A 40 -2.07 -15.61 19.21
N ILE A 41 -3.10 -16.05 18.50
CA ILE A 41 -2.92 -16.87 17.28
C ILE A 41 -2.27 -16.05 16.17
N GLU A 42 -2.71 -14.80 15.97
CA GLU A 42 -2.11 -13.90 15.00
C GLU A 42 -0.64 -13.59 15.33
N ASP A 43 -0.29 -13.41 16.61
CA ASP A 43 1.09 -13.19 17.07
C ASP A 43 2.01 -14.35 16.65
N GLU A 44 1.59 -15.59 16.88
CA GLU A 44 2.39 -16.77 16.53
C GLU A 44 2.55 -16.94 15.02
N GLU A 45 1.50 -16.68 14.25
CA GLU A 45 1.56 -16.75 12.78
C GLU A 45 2.41 -15.61 12.20
N ILE A 46 2.40 -14.41 12.80
CA ILE A 46 3.30 -13.30 12.43
C ILE A 46 4.75 -13.68 12.73
N LYS A 47 5.07 -14.25 13.89
CA LYS A 47 6.44 -14.72 14.20
C LYS A 47 6.91 -15.76 13.19
N ALA A 48 6.06 -16.71 12.82
CA ALA A 48 6.36 -17.70 11.80
C ALA A 48 6.60 -17.06 10.42
N LEU A 49 5.79 -16.07 10.04
CA LEU A 49 5.98 -15.33 8.80
C LEU A 49 7.29 -14.54 8.81
N VAL A 50 7.62 -13.84 9.89
CA VAL A 50 8.89 -13.11 10.05
C VAL A 50 10.07 -14.04 9.82
N ALA A 51 10.08 -15.23 10.45
CA ALA A 51 11.14 -16.21 10.25
C ALA A 51 11.25 -16.66 8.77
N LYS A 52 10.12 -16.86 8.08
CA LYS A 52 10.12 -17.23 6.66
C LYS A 52 10.59 -16.10 5.74
N GLN A 53 10.19 -14.85 5.99
CA GLN A 53 10.67 -13.68 5.24
C GLN A 53 12.20 -13.55 5.35
N LYS A 54 12.74 -13.66 6.56
CA LYS A 54 14.19 -13.66 6.81
C LYS A 54 14.91 -14.81 6.11
N ALA A 55 14.38 -16.03 6.20
CA ALA A 55 14.92 -17.20 5.50
C ALA A 55 14.86 -17.05 3.97
N GLY A 56 13.88 -16.31 3.46
CA GLY A 56 13.77 -15.91 2.05
C GLY A 56 14.69 -14.76 1.63
N GLY A 57 15.56 -14.27 2.53
CA GLY A 57 16.54 -13.21 2.26
C GLY A 57 15.95 -11.79 2.22
N LEU A 58 14.69 -11.59 2.63
CA LEU A 58 14.09 -10.27 2.72
C LEU A 58 14.68 -9.48 3.89
N ARG A 59 14.80 -8.16 3.72
CA ARG A 59 15.36 -7.26 4.75
C ARG A 59 14.36 -6.28 5.32
N GLY A 60 13.45 -5.76 4.50
CA GLY A 60 12.21 -5.15 4.97
C GLY A 60 11.26 -6.29 5.32
N ILE A 61 10.74 -6.29 6.55
CA ILE A 61 9.90 -7.39 7.05
C ILE A 61 8.59 -6.80 7.55
N THR A 62 7.47 -7.37 7.12
CA THR A 62 6.13 -6.93 7.53
C THR A 62 5.45 -7.98 8.41
N ASP A 63 4.30 -7.64 8.99
CA ASP A 63 3.39 -8.57 9.65
C ASP A 63 2.49 -9.34 8.66
N GLY A 64 2.72 -9.16 7.35
CA GLY A 64 1.90 -9.71 6.27
C GLY A 64 0.46 -9.21 6.26
N GLU A 65 0.14 -8.14 6.99
CA GLU A 65 -1.21 -7.64 7.21
C GLU A 65 -2.12 -8.68 7.88
N PHE A 66 -1.56 -9.61 8.66
CA PHE A 66 -2.30 -10.76 9.19
C PHE A 66 -3.46 -10.40 10.12
N ARG A 67 -3.41 -9.23 10.76
CA ARG A 67 -4.43 -8.69 11.67
C ARG A 67 -5.58 -7.97 10.98
N ARG A 68 -5.46 -7.71 9.68
CA ARG A 68 -6.39 -6.85 8.94
C ARG A 68 -7.54 -7.64 8.32
N GLY A 69 -8.77 -7.13 8.41
CA GLY A 69 -9.86 -7.46 7.51
C GLY A 69 -9.63 -6.81 6.14
N PHE A 70 -9.41 -5.49 6.15
CA PHE A 70 -9.07 -4.70 4.97
C PHE A 70 -7.81 -3.87 5.21
N TRP A 71 -6.92 -3.81 4.20
CA TRP A 71 -5.64 -3.09 4.31
C TRP A 71 -5.80 -1.60 4.62
N HIS A 72 -6.89 -0.97 4.17
CA HIS A 72 -7.17 0.46 4.35
C HIS A 72 -8.23 0.76 5.40
N ILE A 73 -9.39 0.08 5.36
CA ILE A 73 -10.55 0.42 6.20
C ILE A 73 -10.18 0.37 7.69
N ASP A 74 -9.54 -0.72 8.13
CA ASP A 74 -9.18 -0.95 9.53
C ASP A 74 -8.26 0.15 10.10
N PHE A 75 -7.46 0.80 9.26
CA PHE A 75 -6.67 1.97 9.65
C PHE A 75 -7.53 3.24 9.63
N LEU A 76 -8.22 3.50 8.51
CA LEU A 76 -8.96 4.74 8.32
C LEU A 76 -10.09 4.91 9.34
N GLU A 77 -10.80 3.83 9.68
CA GLU A 77 -11.87 3.85 10.70
C GLU A 77 -11.34 4.08 12.12
N GLY A 78 -10.04 3.86 12.34
CA GLY A 78 -9.36 4.14 13.59
C GLY A 78 -8.99 5.61 13.78
N LEU A 79 -9.20 6.48 12.79
CA LEU A 79 -8.96 7.92 12.89
C LEU A 79 -10.10 8.63 13.63
N ASN A 80 -9.79 9.71 14.35
CA ASN A 80 -10.84 10.57 14.90
C ASN A 80 -11.65 11.18 13.76
N GLY A 81 -12.95 11.32 13.95
CA GLY A 81 -13.84 11.90 12.94
C GLY A 81 -14.16 10.97 11.76
N VAL A 82 -13.70 9.73 11.76
CA VAL A 82 -14.02 8.71 10.75
C VAL A 82 -14.80 7.56 11.41
N THR A 83 -15.79 7.02 10.70
CA THR A 83 -16.53 5.82 11.14
C THR A 83 -16.71 4.85 9.99
N GLY A 84 -16.69 3.56 10.29
CA GLY A 84 -17.14 2.54 9.35
C GLY A 84 -18.68 2.56 9.18
N TYR A 85 -19.16 2.18 8.01
CA TYR A 85 -20.58 2.05 7.67
C TYR A 85 -20.82 0.99 6.58
N ILE A 86 -22.07 0.54 6.47
CA ILE A 86 -22.54 -0.36 5.40
C ILE A 86 -23.33 0.49 4.39
N PRO A 87 -22.89 0.63 3.12
CA PRO A 87 -23.63 1.38 2.11
C PRO A 87 -24.97 0.74 1.76
N GLU A 88 -26.02 1.57 1.63
CA GLU A 88 -27.39 1.12 1.33
C GLU A 88 -27.54 0.55 -0.09
N THR A 89 -26.75 1.05 -1.05
CA THR A 89 -26.78 0.64 -2.46
C THR A 89 -25.68 -0.39 -2.81
N GLY A 90 -25.00 -0.96 -1.83
CA GLY A 90 -23.83 -1.85 -2.02
C GLY A 90 -22.51 -1.09 -2.18
N TYR A 91 -21.38 -1.82 -2.24
CA TYR A 91 -20.05 -1.20 -2.37
C TYR A 91 -19.93 -0.47 -3.72
N ASN A 92 -19.53 0.81 -3.68
CA ASN A 92 -19.49 1.72 -4.84
C ASN A 92 -18.50 1.32 -5.95
N GLN A 93 -17.80 0.19 -5.79
CA GLN A 93 -16.78 -0.28 -6.71
C GLN A 93 -17.03 -1.75 -7.05
N THR A 94 -17.38 -2.01 -8.30
CA THR A 94 -17.53 -3.38 -8.80
C THR A 94 -16.16 -3.88 -9.22
N PHE A 95 -15.54 -4.77 -8.44
CA PHE A 95 -14.41 -5.54 -8.93
C PHE A 95 -14.82 -6.35 -10.16
N HIS A 96 -13.92 -6.57 -11.12
CA HIS A 96 -14.16 -7.54 -12.20
C HIS A 96 -14.23 -8.96 -11.60
N GLY A 97 -15.41 -9.38 -11.11
CA GLY A 97 -15.59 -10.64 -10.40
C GLY A 97 -16.53 -10.56 -9.18
N LYS A 98 -16.18 -11.24 -8.08
CA LYS A 98 -17.00 -11.31 -6.85
C LYS A 98 -17.16 -9.93 -6.21
N ALA A 99 -18.37 -9.64 -5.74
CA ALA A 99 -18.68 -8.43 -4.97
C ALA A 99 -17.86 -8.40 -3.67
N ALA A 100 -17.20 -7.28 -3.39
CA ALA A 100 -16.62 -7.02 -2.08
C ALA A 100 -17.73 -6.83 -1.03
N PRO A 101 -17.47 -7.11 0.26
CA PRO A 101 -18.41 -6.80 1.33
C PRO A 101 -18.81 -5.33 1.28
N ALA A 102 -20.09 -5.03 1.49
CA ALA A 102 -20.60 -3.66 1.54
C ALA A 102 -20.17 -2.99 2.87
N TYR A 103 -18.88 -2.71 3.03
CA TYR A 103 -18.34 -2.00 4.18
C TYR A 103 -17.36 -0.94 3.70
N ASN A 104 -17.44 0.26 4.27
CA ASN A 104 -16.60 1.39 3.88
C ASN A 104 -16.50 2.40 5.05
N ILE A 105 -15.70 3.45 4.89
CA ILE A 105 -15.54 4.53 5.86
C ILE A 105 -16.26 5.81 5.42
N ARG A 106 -16.61 6.64 6.40
CA ARG A 106 -17.10 8.01 6.18
C ARG A 106 -16.53 8.98 7.19
N VAL A 107 -16.26 10.20 6.74
CA VAL A 107 -15.91 11.34 7.59
C VAL A 107 -17.19 11.96 8.19
N VAL A 108 -17.26 11.96 9.52
CA VAL A 108 -18.43 12.42 10.31
C VAL A 108 -18.12 13.61 11.23
N ASP A 109 -16.85 13.90 11.45
CA ASP A 109 -16.35 15.08 12.18
C ASP A 109 -14.96 15.46 11.63
N LYS A 110 -14.33 16.49 12.20
CA LYS A 110 -12.95 16.85 11.86
C LYS A 110 -11.98 15.69 12.10
N ILE A 111 -11.11 15.45 11.12
CA ILE A 111 -10.16 14.34 11.17
C ILE A 111 -8.91 14.72 11.94
N SER A 112 -8.40 13.76 12.72
CA SER A 112 -7.10 13.84 13.40
C SER A 112 -6.59 12.44 13.72
N PHE A 113 -5.29 12.31 13.96
CA PHE A 113 -4.70 11.03 14.34
C PHE A 113 -4.81 10.82 15.87
N PRO A 114 -5.43 9.73 16.35
CA PRO A 114 -5.51 9.46 17.78
C PRO A 114 -4.19 8.89 18.32
N ALA A 115 -3.82 9.32 19.53
CA ALA A 115 -2.59 8.89 20.20
C ALA A 115 -2.51 7.38 20.50
N GLN A 116 -3.64 6.67 20.49
CA GLN A 116 -3.72 5.21 20.73
C GLN A 116 -4.30 4.46 19.51
N HIS A 117 -3.94 4.89 18.30
CA HIS A 117 -4.34 4.16 17.10
C HIS A 117 -3.87 2.68 17.14
N PRO A 118 -4.73 1.68 16.91
CA PRO A 118 -4.39 0.25 17.10
C PRO A 118 -3.14 -0.22 16.35
N PHE A 119 -2.90 0.34 15.16
CA PHE A 119 -1.73 0.00 14.33
C PHE A 119 -0.39 0.35 14.99
N LEU A 120 -0.34 1.25 15.97
CA LEU A 120 0.90 1.58 16.70
C LEU A 120 1.35 0.41 17.59
N GLU A 121 0.40 -0.28 18.23
CA GLU A 121 0.68 -1.47 19.04
C GLU A 121 1.01 -2.67 18.13
N ASP A 122 0.36 -2.78 16.98
CA ASP A 122 0.71 -3.79 15.95
C ASP A 122 2.14 -3.62 15.46
N PHE A 123 2.52 -2.39 15.13
CA PHE A 123 3.88 -2.08 14.71
C PHE A 123 4.91 -2.31 15.84
N SER A 124 4.59 -1.93 17.07
CA SER A 124 5.48 -2.14 18.22
C SER A 124 5.80 -3.64 18.40
N PHE A 125 4.79 -4.50 18.28
CA PHE A 125 4.97 -5.96 18.28
C PHE A 125 5.82 -6.44 17.09
N LEU A 126 5.52 -6.00 15.86
CA LEU A 126 6.31 -6.38 14.68
C LEU A 126 7.78 -6.02 14.86
N LYS A 127 8.06 -4.81 15.33
CA LYS A 127 9.41 -4.31 15.57
C LYS A 127 10.17 -5.18 16.56
N GLU A 128 9.54 -5.57 17.67
CA GLU A 128 10.14 -6.46 18.68
C GLU A 128 10.55 -7.81 18.09
N VAL A 129 9.70 -8.38 17.22
CA VAL A 129 9.95 -9.69 16.59
C VAL A 129 11.00 -9.60 15.47
N VAL A 130 11.03 -8.49 14.73
CA VAL A 130 11.91 -8.32 13.57
C VAL A 130 13.31 -7.87 13.97
N GLU A 131 13.45 -6.82 14.77
CA GLU A 131 14.71 -6.08 14.93
C GLU A 131 15.58 -6.65 16.06
N VAL A 132 15.99 -7.90 15.90
CA VAL A 132 16.80 -8.66 16.89
C VAL A 132 18.31 -8.56 16.67
N GLY A 133 18.77 -7.56 15.90
CA GLY A 133 20.20 -7.29 15.66
C GLY A 133 20.80 -8.00 14.44
N ASP A 134 19.99 -8.56 13.54
CA ASP A 134 20.42 -9.22 12.29
C ASP A 134 20.41 -8.29 11.06
N GLY A 135 20.13 -7.01 11.25
CA GLY A 135 20.11 -6.00 10.19
C GLY A 135 18.84 -6.01 9.32
N THR A 136 17.80 -6.73 9.73
CA THR A 136 16.44 -6.59 9.19
C THR A 136 15.70 -5.42 9.83
N VAL A 137 14.75 -4.85 9.12
CA VAL A 137 14.02 -3.63 9.51
C VAL A 137 12.52 -3.90 9.44
N ALA A 138 11.78 -3.51 10.47
CA ALA A 138 10.33 -3.62 10.47
C ALA A 138 9.72 -2.59 9.51
N LYS A 139 8.97 -3.08 8.53
CA LYS A 139 8.25 -2.27 7.54
C LYS A 139 6.77 -2.19 7.92
N ALA A 140 6.29 -0.98 8.18
CA ALA A 140 4.87 -0.71 8.39
C ALA A 140 4.20 -0.31 7.08
N THR A 141 2.96 -0.75 6.85
CA THR A 141 2.11 -0.28 5.74
C THR A 141 0.83 0.36 6.29
N ILE A 142 0.48 1.54 5.80
CA ILE A 142 -0.80 2.22 6.09
C ILE A 142 -1.37 2.80 4.79
N PRO A 143 -2.69 2.99 4.67
CA PRO A 143 -3.25 3.64 3.47
C PRO A 143 -2.77 5.08 3.34
N SER A 144 -2.56 5.56 2.12
CA SER A 144 -2.24 6.96 1.81
C SER A 144 -3.36 7.92 2.25
N PRO A 145 -3.05 9.18 2.65
CA PRO A 145 -4.07 10.18 2.98
C PRO A 145 -5.11 10.37 1.89
N THR A 146 -4.69 10.26 0.63
CA THR A 146 -5.56 10.45 -0.55
C THR A 146 -6.67 9.41 -0.65
N MET A 147 -6.62 8.32 0.12
CA MET A 147 -7.69 7.33 0.19
C MET A 147 -8.97 7.92 0.81
N ILE A 148 -8.87 8.80 1.81
CA ILE A 148 -10.03 9.51 2.36
C ILE A 148 -10.57 10.52 1.34
N LEU A 149 -9.67 11.28 0.69
CA LEU A 149 -10.05 12.20 -0.38
C LEU A 149 -10.81 11.48 -1.51
N ARG A 150 -10.31 10.33 -1.95
CA ARG A 150 -10.95 9.50 -2.97
C ARG A 150 -12.34 9.07 -2.53
N GLN A 151 -12.45 8.56 -1.31
CA GLN A 151 -13.70 8.06 -0.75
C GLN A 151 -14.75 9.18 -0.61
N GLU A 152 -14.38 10.34 -0.07
CA GLU A 152 -15.33 11.42 0.22
C GLU A 152 -15.64 12.33 -0.97
N ILE A 153 -14.66 12.60 -1.84
CA ILE A 153 -14.79 13.61 -2.91
C ILE A 153 -15.02 12.95 -4.27
N LEU A 154 -14.26 11.90 -4.59
CA LEU A 154 -14.20 11.37 -5.96
C LEU A 154 -15.18 10.21 -6.20
N SER A 155 -15.36 9.35 -5.19
CA SER A 155 -16.04 8.05 -5.29
C SER A 155 -17.10 7.83 -4.19
N ASN A 156 -17.62 8.91 -3.62
CA ASN A 156 -18.68 8.88 -2.61
C ASN A 156 -20.05 8.50 -3.22
N ASP A 157 -20.94 7.95 -2.39
CA ASP A 157 -22.31 7.51 -2.73
C ASP A 157 -23.37 8.64 -2.63
N GLY A 158 -22.94 9.90 -2.59
CA GLY A 158 -23.82 11.07 -2.42
C GLY A 158 -24.11 11.44 -0.97
N THR A 159 -23.51 10.75 0.00
CA THR A 159 -23.79 10.95 1.43
C THR A 159 -22.65 11.61 2.21
N SER A 160 -21.57 12.00 1.53
CA SER A 160 -20.45 12.75 2.11
C SER A 160 -20.94 14.00 2.84
N ARG A 161 -20.36 14.24 4.02
CA ARG A 161 -20.65 15.40 4.85
C ARG A 161 -19.51 16.41 4.87
N ILE A 162 -18.49 16.22 4.02
CA ILE A 162 -17.28 17.04 4.01
C ILE A 162 -17.60 18.53 3.90
N GLN A 163 -18.49 18.96 3.01
CA GLN A 163 -18.84 20.40 2.89
C GLN A 163 -19.53 20.99 4.14
N THR A 164 -20.19 20.15 4.95
CA THR A 164 -20.81 20.60 6.21
C THR A 164 -19.77 20.70 7.34
N ILE A 165 -18.84 19.74 7.39
CA ILE A 165 -17.78 19.67 8.42
C ILE A 165 -16.69 20.71 8.11
N TYR A 166 -16.36 20.86 6.83
CA TYR A 166 -15.36 21.74 6.26
C TYR A 166 -16.02 22.63 5.19
N PRO A 167 -16.54 23.82 5.58
CA PRO A 167 -17.10 24.77 4.62
C PRO A 167 -16.09 25.17 3.55
N GLU A 168 -14.81 25.29 3.93
CA GLU A 168 -13.69 25.51 3.04
C GLU A 168 -12.94 24.19 2.82
N ILE A 169 -12.93 23.69 1.58
CA ILE A 169 -12.30 22.40 1.27
C ILE A 169 -10.78 22.40 1.53
N GLY A 170 -10.15 23.57 1.46
CA GLY A 170 -8.73 23.72 1.79
C GLY A 170 -8.42 23.39 3.25
N ASP A 171 -9.37 23.57 4.18
CA ASP A 171 -9.17 23.19 5.57
C ASP A 171 -9.26 21.67 5.77
N PHE A 172 -10.08 20.97 4.97
CA PHE A 172 -10.06 19.51 4.93
C PHE A 172 -8.71 18.97 4.45
N TYR A 173 -8.12 19.57 3.41
CA TYR A 173 -6.82 19.16 2.90
C TYR A 173 -5.70 19.35 3.93
N LYS A 174 -5.71 20.48 4.65
CA LYS A 174 -4.75 20.75 5.75
C LYS A 174 -4.92 19.75 6.90
N ASP A 175 -6.14 19.50 7.36
CA ASP A 175 -6.39 18.55 8.45
C ASP A 175 -6.00 17.12 8.04
N LEU A 176 -6.21 16.75 6.77
CA LEU A 176 -5.78 15.46 6.23
C LEU A 176 -4.26 15.31 6.19
N ALA A 177 -3.55 16.35 5.73
CA ALA A 177 -2.09 16.37 5.76
C ALA A 177 -1.55 16.33 7.19
N GLN A 178 -2.11 17.13 8.10
CA GLN A 178 -1.71 17.15 9.50
C GLN A 178 -1.98 15.81 10.20
N THR A 179 -3.13 15.18 9.96
CA THR A 179 -3.46 13.84 10.47
C THR A 179 -2.36 12.83 10.11
N TYR A 180 -1.90 12.84 8.86
CA TYR A 180 -0.86 11.91 8.43
C TYR A 180 0.54 12.29 8.90
N LYS A 181 0.82 13.58 9.05
CA LYS A 181 2.04 14.04 9.72
C LYS A 181 2.13 13.54 11.16
N ASP A 182 1.02 13.61 11.89
CA ASP A 182 0.93 13.10 13.27
C ASP A 182 1.04 11.56 13.31
N ALA A 183 0.45 10.86 12.33
CA ALA A 183 0.62 9.42 12.17
C ALA A 183 2.10 9.04 11.95
N ILE A 184 2.78 9.72 11.01
CA ILE A 184 4.21 9.53 10.73
C ILE A 184 5.03 9.72 12.01
N ALA A 185 4.79 10.81 12.75
CA ALA A 185 5.48 11.10 14.00
C ALA A 185 5.24 9.99 15.04
N ALA A 186 4.00 9.54 15.22
CA ALA A 186 3.66 8.49 16.18
C ALA A 186 4.32 7.14 15.84
N PHE A 187 4.36 6.73 14.57
CA PHE A 187 5.10 5.54 14.15
C PHE A 187 6.60 5.70 14.39
N TYR A 188 7.16 6.88 14.09
CA TYR A 188 8.57 7.18 14.31
C TYR A 188 8.97 7.12 15.79
N GLU A 189 8.14 7.65 16.68
CA GLU A 189 8.31 7.59 18.14
C GLU A 189 8.30 6.16 18.68
N ARG A 190 7.56 5.25 18.02
CA ARG A 190 7.61 3.79 18.28
C ARG A 190 8.83 3.10 17.65
N GLY A 191 9.73 3.87 17.04
CA GLY A 191 10.97 3.38 16.45
C GLY A 191 10.85 2.92 15.00
N CYS A 192 9.77 3.28 14.30
CA CYS A 192 9.65 2.99 12.87
C CYS A 192 10.70 3.74 12.07
N ARG A 193 11.35 3.04 11.13
CA ARG A 193 12.31 3.59 10.16
C ARG A 193 11.94 3.27 8.71
N TYR A 194 10.93 2.43 8.52
CA TYR A 194 10.39 2.10 7.21
C TYR A 194 8.86 2.09 7.24
N LEU A 195 8.25 3.15 6.71
CA LEU A 195 6.80 3.29 6.56
C LEU A 195 6.44 3.31 5.08
N GLN A 196 5.34 2.67 4.71
CA GLN A 196 4.81 2.69 3.34
C GLN A 196 3.37 3.18 3.33
N PHE A 197 3.06 4.06 2.38
CA PHE A 197 1.70 4.50 2.06
C PHE A 197 1.16 3.71 0.87
N ASP A 198 0.13 2.91 1.11
CA ASP A 198 -0.56 2.16 0.07
C ASP A 198 -1.64 3.05 -0.57
N ASP A 199 -1.58 3.25 -1.88
CA ASP A 199 -2.37 4.25 -2.60
C ASP A 199 -2.99 3.64 -3.86
N THR A 200 -4.33 3.65 -3.94
CA THR A 200 -5.07 3.27 -5.15
C THR A 200 -5.67 4.47 -5.87
N ASN A 201 -5.55 5.67 -5.30
CA ASN A 201 -6.08 6.89 -5.87
C ASN A 201 -5.27 7.34 -7.09
N TRP A 202 -3.95 7.19 -7.07
CA TRP A 202 -3.13 7.46 -8.27
C TRP A 202 -3.52 6.58 -9.46
N ALA A 203 -3.79 5.29 -9.22
CA ALA A 203 -4.29 4.40 -10.26
C ALA A 203 -5.71 4.77 -10.72
N PHE A 204 -6.58 5.21 -9.82
CA PHE A 204 -7.90 5.75 -10.15
C PHE A 204 -7.81 6.99 -11.04
N LEU A 205 -6.87 7.91 -10.75
CA LEU A 205 -6.64 9.11 -11.56
C LEU A 205 -5.97 8.82 -12.90
N ALA A 206 -5.22 7.72 -13.02
CA ALA A 206 -4.64 7.28 -14.28
C ALA A 206 -5.64 6.57 -15.21
N ASP A 207 -6.70 5.99 -14.65
CA ASP A 207 -7.69 5.21 -15.42
C ASP A 207 -8.55 6.11 -16.30
N GLN A 208 -8.54 5.85 -17.61
CA GLN A 208 -9.21 6.69 -18.60
C GLN A 208 -10.72 6.80 -18.34
N THR A 209 -11.39 5.70 -18.02
CA THR A 209 -12.83 5.71 -17.75
C THR A 209 -13.14 6.55 -16.52
N LYS A 210 -12.32 6.45 -15.47
CA LYS A 210 -12.48 7.30 -14.28
C LYS A 210 -12.20 8.77 -14.53
N GLN A 211 -11.22 9.11 -15.36
CA GLN A 211 -11.03 10.49 -15.78
C GLN A 211 -12.24 11.05 -16.53
N GLU A 212 -12.83 10.28 -17.44
CA GLU A 212 -14.05 10.68 -18.16
C GLU A 212 -15.24 10.88 -17.20
N GLU A 213 -15.43 9.96 -16.24
CA GLU A 213 -16.44 10.11 -15.17
C GLU A 213 -16.23 11.37 -14.33
N LEU A 214 -14.99 11.69 -13.95
CA LEU A 214 -14.66 12.90 -13.18
C LEU A 214 -14.95 14.16 -13.99
N ARG A 215 -14.49 14.22 -15.24
CA ARG A 215 -14.73 15.38 -16.13
C ARG A 215 -16.23 15.59 -16.38
N ALA A 216 -17.01 14.52 -16.50
CA ALA A 216 -18.47 14.59 -16.61
C ALA A 216 -19.14 15.18 -15.33
N LYS A 217 -18.52 15.01 -14.17
CA LYS A 217 -18.91 15.66 -12.90
C LYS A 217 -18.35 17.08 -12.73
N GLY A 218 -17.61 17.59 -13.71
CA GLY A 218 -16.95 18.89 -13.65
C GLY A 218 -15.66 18.91 -12.82
N ILE A 219 -15.15 17.74 -12.42
CA ILE A 219 -13.91 17.60 -11.65
C ILE A 219 -12.76 17.40 -12.64
N GLN A 220 -11.71 18.22 -12.57
CA GLN A 220 -10.51 18.06 -13.40
C GLN A 220 -9.52 17.09 -12.73
N PRO A 221 -9.22 15.92 -13.32
CA PRO A 221 -8.29 14.95 -12.73
C PRO A 221 -6.90 15.53 -12.45
N GLU A 222 -6.44 16.46 -13.29
CA GLU A 222 -5.13 17.11 -13.19
C GLU A 222 -5.04 18.01 -11.96
N GLU A 223 -6.11 18.75 -11.64
CA GLU A 223 -6.19 19.56 -10.42
C GLU A 223 -6.22 18.68 -9.17
N ILE A 224 -6.94 17.55 -9.23
CA ILE A 224 -6.97 16.58 -8.13
C ILE A 224 -5.59 15.94 -7.90
N ALA A 225 -4.85 15.63 -8.97
CA ALA A 225 -3.48 15.14 -8.87
C ALA A 225 -2.57 16.14 -8.14
N GLN A 226 -2.67 17.44 -8.45
CA GLN A 226 -1.93 18.51 -7.75
C GLN A 226 -2.31 18.63 -6.27
N VAL A 227 -3.61 18.51 -5.96
CA VAL A 227 -4.11 18.46 -4.57
C VAL A 227 -3.52 17.26 -3.83
N CYS A 228 -3.50 16.08 -4.45
CA CYS A 228 -2.89 14.88 -3.87
C CYS A 228 -1.40 15.09 -3.56
N THR A 229 -0.63 15.64 -4.52
CA THR A 229 0.78 15.98 -4.31
C THR A 229 0.97 16.94 -3.14
N THR A 230 0.11 17.96 -3.03
CA THR A 230 0.17 18.95 -1.94
C THR A 230 -0.06 18.30 -0.59
N ILE A 231 -1.15 17.54 -0.43
CA ILE A 231 -1.49 16.84 0.82
C ILE A 231 -0.35 15.90 1.25
N ILE A 232 0.18 15.12 0.30
CA ILE A 232 1.27 14.17 0.55
C ILE A 232 2.53 14.91 0.99
N ASN A 233 2.93 15.97 0.27
CA ASN A 233 4.14 16.70 0.59
C ASN A 233 4.06 17.45 1.92
N GLU A 234 2.88 17.96 2.27
CA GLU A 234 2.63 18.57 3.60
C GLU A 234 2.66 17.52 4.71
N ALA A 235 2.10 16.32 4.50
CA ALA A 235 2.18 15.22 5.45
C ALA A 235 3.63 14.77 5.70
N LEU A 236 4.45 14.72 4.64
CA LEU A 236 5.86 14.35 4.71
C LEU A 236 6.78 15.48 5.19
N ALA A 237 6.28 16.71 5.28
CA ALA A 237 7.10 17.88 5.61
C ALA A 237 7.65 17.79 7.03
N GLY A 238 8.98 17.77 7.16
CA GLY A 238 9.67 17.66 8.45
C GLY A 238 9.73 16.24 9.00
N LYS A 239 9.48 15.20 8.18
CA LYS A 239 9.79 13.81 8.58
C LYS A 239 11.28 13.69 8.97
N PRO A 240 11.63 12.89 9.98
CA PRO A 240 13.03 12.67 10.36
C PRO A 240 13.89 12.13 9.21
N GLU A 241 15.17 12.52 9.17
CA GLU A 241 16.10 12.14 8.08
C GLU A 241 16.34 10.63 8.00
N ASP A 242 16.29 9.92 9.13
CA ASP A 242 16.46 8.47 9.20
C ASP A 242 15.16 7.68 8.97
N LEU A 243 14.04 8.35 8.68
CA LEU A 243 12.79 7.71 8.33
C LEU A 243 12.60 7.67 6.81
N THR A 244 12.52 6.44 6.29
CA THR A 244 12.13 6.18 4.90
C THR A 244 10.60 6.01 4.81
N VAL A 245 9.95 6.85 4.00
CA VAL A 245 8.53 6.77 3.65
C VAL A 245 8.38 6.51 2.16
N THR A 246 7.86 5.35 1.81
CA THR A 246 7.61 4.94 0.42
C THR A 246 6.13 4.98 0.09
N THR A 247 5.77 4.91 -1.19
CA THR A 247 4.40 4.65 -1.61
C THR A 247 4.31 3.42 -2.49
N HIS A 248 3.24 2.65 -2.35
CA HIS A 248 2.87 1.64 -3.33
C HIS A 248 1.63 2.08 -4.10
N ILE A 249 1.77 2.14 -5.42
CA ILE A 249 0.68 2.49 -6.32
C ILE A 249 -0.01 1.21 -6.78
N CYS A 250 -1.13 0.90 -6.13
CA CYS A 250 -1.88 -0.33 -6.37
C CYS A 250 -2.98 -0.10 -7.39
N ARG A 251 -3.15 -1.02 -8.35
CA ARG A 251 -4.27 -0.99 -9.31
C ARG A 251 -5.53 -1.69 -8.82
N GLY A 252 -5.64 -1.87 -7.49
CA GLY A 252 -6.81 -2.43 -6.82
C GLY A 252 -6.89 -3.94 -6.91
N ASN A 253 -5.88 -4.65 -6.38
CA ASN A 253 -5.89 -6.11 -6.36
C ASN A 253 -6.98 -6.65 -5.42
N HIS A 254 -7.81 -7.59 -5.90
CA HIS A 254 -8.77 -8.33 -5.08
C HIS A 254 -9.03 -9.70 -5.70
N ALA A 255 -8.65 -10.77 -5.00
CA ALA A 255 -8.81 -12.15 -5.46
C ALA A 255 -8.28 -12.40 -6.90
N SER A 256 -7.08 -11.88 -7.20
CA SER A 256 -6.44 -11.88 -8.53
C SER A 256 -7.14 -11.03 -9.61
N SER A 257 -8.09 -10.16 -9.24
CA SER A 257 -8.72 -9.16 -10.11
C SER A 257 -8.09 -7.76 -9.93
N TRP A 258 -8.58 -6.76 -10.66
CA TRP A 258 -8.13 -5.35 -10.57
C TRP A 258 -9.32 -4.38 -10.59
N LEU A 259 -9.07 -3.14 -10.15
CA LEU A 259 -10.03 -2.02 -10.24
C LEU A 259 -9.70 -1.05 -11.37
N PHE A 260 -8.42 -0.81 -11.65
CA PHE A 260 -7.97 0.25 -12.57
C PHE A 260 -6.98 -0.25 -13.60
N SER A 261 -6.97 0.37 -14.77
CA SER A 261 -6.07 0.06 -15.90
C SER A 261 -5.41 1.32 -16.45
N GLY A 262 -4.35 1.14 -17.26
CA GLY A 262 -3.63 2.25 -17.89
C GLY A 262 -2.24 2.50 -17.30
N GLY A 263 -1.37 3.08 -18.12
CA GLY A 263 -0.02 3.49 -17.71
C GLY A 263 -0.01 4.72 -16.81
N TYR A 264 1.13 4.99 -16.17
CA TYR A 264 1.27 6.13 -15.24
C TYR A 264 1.33 7.50 -15.91
N GLU A 265 1.41 7.56 -17.24
CA GLU A 265 1.59 8.80 -18.02
C GLU A 265 0.69 9.97 -17.57
N PRO A 266 -0.64 9.79 -17.35
CA PRO A 266 -1.51 10.91 -17.01
C PRO A 266 -1.24 11.54 -15.63
N ILE A 267 -0.56 10.82 -14.74
CA ILE A 267 -0.31 11.25 -13.36
C ILE A 267 1.17 11.34 -13.01
N ALA A 268 2.07 10.97 -13.92
CA ALA A 268 3.49 10.77 -13.62
C ALA A 268 4.18 12.03 -13.12
N LYS A 269 3.92 13.18 -13.75
CA LYS A 269 4.54 14.46 -13.35
C LYS A 269 4.19 14.83 -11.91
N GLU A 270 2.93 14.72 -11.52
CA GLU A 270 2.43 15.10 -10.20
C GLU A 270 2.75 14.00 -9.16
N LEU A 271 2.72 12.72 -9.54
CA LEU A 271 3.16 11.61 -8.70
C LEU A 271 4.64 11.73 -8.35
N PHE A 272 5.53 11.93 -9.34
CA PHE A 272 6.96 12.03 -9.08
C PHE A 272 7.40 13.38 -8.50
N ALA A 273 6.49 14.36 -8.42
CA ALA A 273 6.67 15.58 -7.64
C ALA A 273 6.39 15.39 -6.13
N THR A 274 5.97 14.19 -5.71
CA THR A 274 5.84 13.86 -4.28
C THR A 274 7.19 13.57 -3.63
N ASN A 275 7.33 13.93 -2.35
CA ASN A 275 8.55 13.80 -1.56
C ASN A 275 8.74 12.41 -0.94
N TYR A 276 8.20 11.36 -1.55
CA TYR A 276 8.46 10.00 -1.11
C TYR A 276 9.92 9.61 -1.35
N ASP A 277 10.44 8.75 -0.47
CA ASP A 277 11.79 8.19 -0.61
C ASP A 277 11.81 6.97 -1.54
N GLY A 278 10.65 6.43 -1.92
CA GLY A 278 10.57 5.43 -2.97
C GLY A 278 9.17 5.07 -3.45
N PHE A 279 9.11 4.54 -4.66
CA PHE A 279 7.88 4.27 -5.40
C PHE A 279 7.80 2.79 -5.80
N PHE A 280 6.83 2.04 -5.26
CA PHE A 280 6.53 0.67 -5.67
C PHE A 280 5.47 0.70 -6.77
N LEU A 281 5.89 0.39 -8.00
CA LEU A 281 5.09 0.54 -9.21
C LEU A 281 4.81 -0.82 -9.87
N GLU A 282 3.54 -1.13 -10.12
CA GLU A 282 3.11 -2.32 -10.85
C GLU A 282 3.52 -2.24 -12.35
N TYR A 283 4.23 -3.26 -12.86
CA TYR A 283 4.68 -3.37 -14.26
C TYR A 283 4.67 -4.83 -14.81
N ASP A 284 3.94 -5.74 -14.17
CA ASP A 284 3.95 -7.20 -14.47
C ASP A 284 3.24 -7.60 -15.77
N SER A 285 2.53 -6.67 -16.40
CA SER A 285 1.66 -6.93 -17.54
C SER A 285 1.63 -5.74 -18.48
N ASP A 286 1.39 -5.99 -19.77
CA ASP A 286 1.30 -4.94 -20.81
C ASP A 286 0.25 -3.86 -20.46
N ARG A 287 -0.76 -4.23 -19.68
CA ARG A 287 -1.81 -3.33 -19.17
C ARG A 287 -1.27 -2.22 -18.26
N ALA A 288 -0.13 -2.46 -17.60
CA ALA A 288 0.48 -1.52 -16.69
C ALA A 288 1.22 -0.37 -17.41
N GLY A 289 1.34 -0.45 -18.73
CA GLY A 289 2.03 0.53 -19.57
C GLY A 289 3.54 0.27 -19.68
N ASP A 290 4.23 1.26 -20.26
CA ASP A 290 5.69 1.25 -20.43
C ASP A 290 6.41 2.08 -19.35
N PHE A 291 7.75 2.11 -19.42
CA PHE A 291 8.59 2.88 -18.49
C PHE A 291 8.75 4.35 -18.88
N SER A 292 8.23 4.80 -20.02
CA SER A 292 8.39 6.20 -20.47
C SER A 292 7.93 7.25 -19.44
N PRO A 293 6.91 7.02 -18.57
CA PRO A 293 6.54 7.99 -17.54
C PRO A 293 7.64 8.24 -16.50
N LEU A 294 8.60 7.33 -16.33
CA LEU A 294 9.73 7.48 -15.43
C LEU A 294 10.66 8.65 -15.82
N ARG A 295 10.55 9.21 -17.03
CA ARG A 295 11.26 10.45 -17.40
C ARG A 295 10.91 11.66 -16.51
N HIS A 296 9.78 11.60 -15.81
CA HIS A 296 9.36 12.61 -14.84
C HIS A 296 9.92 12.38 -13.44
N TRP A 297 10.54 11.23 -13.18
CA TRP A 297 11.28 10.97 -11.94
C TRP A 297 12.58 11.80 -11.94
N GLN A 298 12.62 12.82 -11.09
CA GLN A 298 13.75 13.77 -11.01
C GLN A 298 14.45 13.74 -9.65
N ASN A 299 13.90 13.02 -8.66
CA ASN A 299 14.44 12.95 -7.31
C ASN A 299 15.41 11.78 -7.16
N ASN A 300 16.69 12.02 -7.47
CA ASN A 300 17.76 11.01 -7.35
C ASN A 300 18.04 10.56 -5.91
N GLY A 301 17.46 11.21 -4.89
CA GLY A 301 17.48 10.76 -3.50
C GLY A 301 16.47 9.66 -3.18
N SER A 302 15.51 9.41 -4.09
CA SER A 302 14.49 8.36 -3.94
C SER A 302 14.83 7.10 -4.73
N LYS A 303 14.04 6.04 -4.58
CA LYS A 303 14.16 4.81 -5.39
C LYS A 303 12.89 4.48 -6.18
N VAL A 304 13.05 3.76 -7.28
CA VAL A 304 11.94 3.16 -8.02
C VAL A 304 12.01 1.64 -7.86
N VAL A 305 10.99 1.06 -7.24
CA VAL A 305 10.85 -0.38 -7.07
C VAL A 305 9.95 -0.93 -8.17
N LEU A 306 10.53 -1.71 -9.07
CA LEU A 306 9.87 -2.30 -10.23
C LEU A 306 9.11 -3.56 -9.81
N GLY A 307 7.79 -3.48 -9.85
CA GLY A 307 6.88 -4.59 -9.61
C GLY A 307 6.74 -5.49 -10.83
N LEU A 308 7.76 -6.32 -11.10
CA LEU A 308 7.88 -7.11 -12.33
C LEU A 308 7.43 -8.58 -12.19
N VAL A 309 7.24 -9.06 -10.96
CA VAL A 309 6.80 -10.43 -10.68
C VAL A 309 5.34 -10.40 -10.26
N THR A 310 4.46 -11.15 -10.94
CA THR A 310 3.05 -11.18 -10.60
C THR A 310 2.83 -11.85 -9.26
N SER A 311 2.07 -11.23 -8.35
CA SER A 311 1.69 -11.85 -7.07
C SER A 311 0.35 -12.61 -7.16
N LYS A 312 -0.24 -12.71 -8.36
CA LYS A 312 -1.64 -13.16 -8.58
C LYS A 312 -1.78 -14.59 -9.06
N PHE A 313 -0.76 -15.11 -9.74
CA PHE A 313 -0.77 -16.39 -10.44
C PHE A 313 0.44 -17.24 -10.03
N PRO A 314 0.33 -18.57 -10.05
CA PRO A 314 1.39 -19.47 -9.56
C PRO A 314 2.59 -19.57 -10.51
N GLU A 315 2.41 -19.29 -11.80
CA GLU A 315 3.45 -19.39 -12.81
C GLU A 315 4.61 -18.42 -12.50
N LEU A 316 5.84 -18.92 -12.66
CA LEU A 316 7.03 -18.10 -12.52
C LEU A 316 7.31 -17.36 -13.83
N GLU A 317 7.73 -16.11 -13.68
CA GLU A 317 8.20 -15.28 -14.77
C GLU A 317 9.53 -15.82 -15.31
N GLU A 318 9.76 -15.65 -16.62
CA GLU A 318 11.04 -15.99 -17.24
C GLU A 318 12.13 -15.02 -16.80
N THR A 319 13.19 -15.54 -16.18
CA THR A 319 14.30 -14.76 -15.62
C THR A 319 14.90 -13.78 -16.62
N GLU A 320 15.15 -14.21 -17.86
CA GLU A 320 15.71 -13.34 -18.90
C GLU A 320 14.76 -12.20 -19.30
N GLN A 321 13.45 -12.45 -19.30
CA GLN A 321 12.46 -11.40 -19.60
C GLN A 321 12.43 -10.33 -18.51
N VAL A 322 12.49 -10.75 -17.24
CA VAL A 322 12.54 -9.80 -16.11
C VAL A 322 13.84 -8.98 -16.15
N LYS A 323 14.98 -9.60 -16.43
CA LYS A 323 16.27 -8.88 -16.58
C LYS A 323 16.23 -7.87 -17.72
N ALA A 324 15.69 -8.23 -18.87
CA ALA A 324 15.52 -7.31 -20.00
C ALA A 324 14.63 -6.11 -19.64
N ARG A 325 13.58 -6.32 -18.83
CA ARG A 325 12.73 -5.22 -18.34
C ARG A 325 13.47 -4.30 -17.35
N ILE A 326 14.36 -4.83 -16.52
CA ILE A 326 15.22 -3.99 -15.66
C ILE A 326 16.19 -3.16 -16.52
N GLU A 327 16.76 -3.75 -17.58
CA GLU A 327 17.60 -3.03 -18.53
C GLU A 327 16.84 -1.94 -19.29
N GLU A 328 15.58 -2.20 -19.68
CA GLU A 328 14.71 -1.19 -20.28
C GLU A 328 14.48 0.00 -19.33
N ALA A 329 14.21 -0.26 -18.05
CA ALA A 329 14.01 0.79 -17.04
C ALA A 329 15.26 1.65 -16.80
N GLN A 330 16.46 1.11 -17.04
CA GLN A 330 17.74 1.83 -16.90
C GLN A 330 17.90 2.99 -17.90
N GLN A 331 17.07 3.04 -18.95
CA GLN A 331 17.03 4.20 -19.85
C GLN A 331 16.49 5.46 -19.16
N PHE A 332 15.78 5.30 -18.04
CA PHE A 332 15.14 6.40 -17.30
C PHE A 332 15.67 6.56 -15.87
N VAL A 333 15.98 5.45 -15.19
CA VAL A 333 16.38 5.46 -13.78
C VAL A 333 17.69 4.65 -13.60
N PRO A 334 18.75 5.23 -13.02
CA PRO A 334 20.00 4.50 -12.79
C PRO A 334 19.81 3.23 -11.96
N LEU A 335 20.61 2.20 -12.22
CA LEU A 335 20.47 0.89 -11.57
C LEU A 335 20.58 0.96 -10.04
N GLU A 336 21.40 1.87 -9.51
CA GLU A 336 21.56 2.11 -8.08
C GLU A 336 20.31 2.65 -7.38
N ASN A 337 19.41 3.30 -8.14
CA ASN A 337 18.11 3.79 -7.68
C ASN A 337 16.97 2.80 -7.99
N LEU A 338 17.25 1.70 -8.68
CA LEU A 338 16.28 0.66 -8.96
C LEU A 338 16.26 -0.42 -7.87
N SER A 339 15.10 -1.03 -7.69
CA SER A 339 14.89 -2.22 -6.89
C SER A 339 13.81 -3.08 -7.56
N ILE A 340 13.66 -4.33 -7.15
CA ILE A 340 12.67 -5.26 -7.70
C ILE A 340 11.76 -5.81 -6.60
N SER A 341 10.50 -6.01 -6.94
CA SER A 341 9.49 -6.59 -6.05
C SER A 341 8.43 -7.37 -6.84
N PRO A 342 7.54 -8.12 -6.15
CA PRO A 342 6.28 -8.49 -6.76
C PRO A 342 5.45 -7.23 -7.07
N GLN A 343 4.57 -7.28 -8.06
CA GLN A 343 3.76 -6.13 -8.47
C GLN A 343 2.95 -5.52 -7.33
N CYS A 344 2.42 -6.36 -6.46
CA CYS A 344 1.51 -6.02 -5.37
C CYS A 344 1.75 -7.04 -4.24
N GLY A 345 1.18 -6.82 -3.06
CA GLY A 345 1.16 -7.83 -2.00
C GLY A 345 0.48 -9.14 -2.43
N PHE A 346 0.75 -10.23 -1.71
CA PHE A 346 0.18 -11.55 -2.03
C PHE A 346 -1.25 -11.74 -1.49
N ALA A 347 -1.75 -10.82 -0.67
CA ALA A 347 -3.11 -10.87 -0.15
C ALA A 347 -3.69 -9.48 0.14
N SER A 348 -4.48 -8.94 -0.78
CA SER A 348 -5.14 -7.64 -0.58
C SER A 348 -6.44 -7.72 0.24
N THR A 349 -6.99 -8.92 0.44
CA THR A 349 -8.14 -9.22 1.32
C THR A 349 -7.96 -10.56 2.01
N GLU A 350 -8.86 -10.91 2.95
CA GLU A 350 -8.81 -12.18 3.69
C GLU A 350 -8.81 -13.43 2.81
N GLU A 351 -9.45 -13.36 1.63
CA GLU A 351 -9.47 -14.46 0.67
C GLU A 351 -8.09 -14.75 0.06
N GLY A 352 -7.24 -13.74 -0.08
CA GLY A 352 -5.92 -13.84 -0.73
C GLY A 352 -5.97 -14.01 -2.25
N ASN A 353 -4.78 -14.04 -2.87
CA ASN A 353 -4.64 -14.32 -4.30
C ASN A 353 -4.69 -15.83 -4.61
N ARG A 354 -4.88 -16.18 -5.87
CA ARG A 354 -4.98 -17.58 -6.34
C ARG A 354 -3.61 -18.25 -6.51
N LEU A 355 -2.84 -18.30 -5.43
CA LEU A 355 -1.59 -19.07 -5.33
C LEU A 355 -1.44 -19.69 -3.95
N THR A 356 -0.63 -20.75 -3.86
CA THR A 356 -0.29 -21.41 -2.59
C THR A 356 0.86 -20.70 -1.88
N GLU A 357 1.01 -20.95 -0.59
CA GLU A 357 2.16 -20.42 0.18
C GLU A 357 3.51 -20.85 -0.44
N LYS A 358 3.60 -22.09 -0.96
CA LYS A 358 4.82 -22.58 -1.61
C LYS A 358 5.15 -21.77 -2.88
N GLU A 359 4.14 -21.41 -3.66
CA GLU A 359 4.31 -20.61 -4.88
C GLU A 359 4.67 -19.16 -4.56
N GLN A 360 4.07 -18.58 -3.52
CA GLN A 360 4.47 -17.27 -2.98
C GLN A 360 5.98 -17.25 -2.65
N TRP A 361 6.49 -18.25 -1.93
CA TRP A 361 7.91 -18.28 -1.58
C TRP A 361 8.83 -18.57 -2.77
N ARG A 362 8.37 -19.31 -3.78
CA ARG A 362 9.10 -19.47 -5.04
C ARG A 362 9.26 -18.13 -5.77
N LYS A 363 8.24 -17.27 -5.73
CA LYS A 363 8.34 -15.92 -6.30
C LYS A 363 9.33 -15.03 -5.55
N VAL A 364 9.38 -15.12 -4.22
CA VAL A 364 10.41 -14.44 -3.42
C VAL A 364 11.81 -14.95 -3.80
N GLN A 365 11.98 -16.27 -3.95
CA GLN A 365 13.25 -16.87 -4.38
C GLN A 365 13.67 -16.41 -5.78
N LEU A 366 12.75 -16.36 -6.73
CA LEU A 366 12.99 -15.85 -8.09
C LEU A 366 13.53 -14.41 -8.05
N LEU A 367 12.94 -13.53 -7.24
CA LEU A 367 13.42 -12.17 -7.07
C LEU A 367 14.86 -12.11 -6.54
N GLN A 368 15.20 -12.97 -5.58
CA GLN A 368 16.57 -13.07 -5.03
C GLN A 368 17.57 -13.65 -6.04
N GLU A 369 17.14 -14.56 -6.91
CA GLU A 369 17.94 -15.09 -8.01
C GLU A 369 18.25 -14.00 -9.03
N ILE A 370 17.21 -13.32 -9.53
CA ILE A 370 17.36 -12.21 -10.48
C ILE A 370 18.25 -11.11 -9.89
N ALA A 371 18.02 -10.73 -8.64
CA ALA A 371 18.77 -9.65 -8.03
C ALA A 371 20.26 -9.94 -7.92
N ARG A 372 20.65 -11.19 -7.65
CA ARG A 372 22.07 -11.62 -7.60
C ARG A 372 22.78 -11.58 -8.96
N GLU A 373 22.02 -11.66 -10.05
CA GLU A 373 22.58 -11.60 -11.41
C GLU A 373 22.68 -10.17 -11.94
N VAL A 374 21.87 -9.25 -11.42
CA VAL A 374 21.73 -7.88 -11.92
C VAL A 374 22.47 -6.85 -11.07
N TRP A 375 22.42 -6.96 -9.74
CA TRP A 375 23.07 -6.05 -8.78
C TRP A 375 24.22 -6.76 -8.04
#